data_AF-A0A518JWZ9-F1
#
_entry.id   AF-A0A518JWZ9-F1
#
_cell.length_a   1.000
_cell.length_b   1.000
_cell.length_c   1.000
_cell.angle_alpha   90.00
_cell.angle_beta   90.00
_cell.angle_gamma   90.00
#
_symmetry.space_group_name_H-M   'P 1'
#
loop_
_entity.id
_entity.type
_entity.pdbx_description
1 polymer ?
#
loop_
_entity_poly.entity_id
_entity_poly.type
_entity_poly.pdbx_seq_one_letter_code
_entity_poly.pdbx_strand_id
1 'polypeptide(L)'
;MNSKFGQRHHALPETLSKSVLTMQIISIALLFGAINISVILVVMTMLRDDAVLKTNLEPLVIVVMAVAMLSTAVSVILPSMLRRSAEQHASRARKLRDDANHPTIDPMAPLTEPEALMLARYQTAHIVGAALLEGPAMLATVVFFLTSNAICLGIAVFMILLLATRVATQGKVVTWMEQTIRHAA
;
A
#
# COMPACT_ATOMS: atom_id res chain seq x y z
N MET A 1 32.01 17.91 26.41
CA MET A 1 30.65 17.48 25.99
C MET A 1 30.76 16.86 24.60
N ASN A 2 30.61 15.53 24.52
CA ASN A 2 30.89 14.71 23.34
C ASN A 2 29.68 14.69 22.39
N SER A 3 29.77 15.35 21.24
CA SER A 3 28.78 15.35 20.15
C SER A 3 28.84 14.09 19.25
N LYS A 4 29.22 12.93 19.80
CA LYS A 4 29.30 11.64 19.05
C LYS A 4 27.94 10.98 18.75
N PHE A 5 26.84 11.71 18.88
CA PHE A 5 25.50 11.25 18.51
C PHE A 5 25.13 11.56 17.04
N GLY A 6 26.00 12.24 16.27
CA GLY A 6 25.62 12.82 14.98
C GLY A 6 25.75 11.94 13.72
N GLN A 7 26.32 10.74 13.76
CA GLN A 7 26.63 9.98 12.54
C GLN A 7 26.47 8.45 12.64
N ARG A 8 25.53 7.95 13.44
CA ARG A 8 24.99 6.61 13.17
C ARG A 8 23.93 6.76 12.09
N HIS A 9 24.39 6.96 10.84
CA HIS A 9 23.60 6.48 9.71
C HIS A 9 23.51 4.98 9.90
N HIS A 10 22.47 4.54 10.62
CA HIS A 10 22.11 3.15 10.77
C HIS A 10 21.83 2.65 9.35
N ALA A 11 22.87 2.12 8.71
CA ALA A 11 22.72 1.35 7.50
C ALA A 11 21.73 0.25 7.86
N LEU A 12 20.52 0.34 7.32
CA LEU A 12 19.51 -0.69 7.52
C LEU A 12 20.08 -2.00 6.98
N PRO A 13 19.70 -3.15 7.55
CA PRO A 13 20.05 -4.45 6.99
C PRO A 13 19.76 -4.45 5.49
N GLU A 14 20.69 -4.94 4.68
CA GLU A 14 20.60 -4.89 3.22
C GLU A 14 19.28 -5.51 2.71
N THR A 15 18.81 -6.56 3.39
CA THR A 15 17.53 -7.24 3.16
C THR A 15 16.32 -6.32 3.35
N LEU A 16 16.31 -5.48 4.40
CA LEU A 16 15.24 -4.51 4.64
C LEU A 16 15.21 -3.44 3.54
N SER A 17 16.38 -2.93 3.16
CA SER A 17 16.51 -1.96 2.07
C SER A 17 15.95 -2.52 0.75
N LYS A 18 16.31 -3.77 0.42
CA LYS A 18 15.80 -4.49 -0.76
C LYS A 18 14.27 -4.64 -0.73
N SER A 19 13.69 -5.09 0.39
CA SER A 19 12.23 -5.25 0.49
C SER A 19 11.48 -3.92 0.37
N VAL A 20 11.98 -2.84 0.98
CA VAL A 20 11.37 -1.51 0.84
C VAL A 20 11.43 -1.04 -0.61
N LEU A 21 12.57 -1.23 -1.28
CA LEU A 21 12.72 -0.91 -2.69
C LEU A 21 11.71 -1.68 -3.56
N THR A 22 11.51 -2.97 -3.31
CA THR A 22 10.49 -3.77 -4.01
C THR A 22 9.08 -3.22 -3.78
N MET A 23 8.71 -2.87 -2.55
CA MET A 23 7.40 -2.25 -2.27
C MET A 23 7.22 -0.92 -2.99
N GLN A 24 8.27 -0.10 -3.05
CA GLN A 24 8.26 1.18 -3.75
C GLN A 24 8.06 1.00 -5.25
N ILE A 25 8.83 0.11 -5.88
CA ILE A 25 8.72 -0.19 -7.31
C ILE A 25 7.30 -0.63 -7.64
N ILE A 26 6.73 -1.57 -6.89
CA ILE A 26 5.36 -2.06 -7.14
C ILE A 26 4.35 -0.93 -6.96
N SER A 27 4.45 -0.15 -5.88
CA SER A 27 3.47 0.93 -5.61
C SER A 27 3.53 2.02 -6.68
N ILE A 28 4.73 2.39 -7.13
CA ILE A 28 4.94 3.37 -8.20
C ILE A 28 4.43 2.82 -9.53
N ALA A 29 4.65 1.54 -9.82
CA ALA A 29 4.14 0.90 -11.05
C ALA A 29 2.61 0.92 -11.10
N LEU A 30 1.92 0.56 -10.01
CA LEU A 30 0.45 0.60 -9.93
C LEU A 30 -0.07 2.05 -10.07
N LEU A 31 0.57 3.00 -9.39
CA LEU A 31 0.22 4.42 -9.48
C LEU A 31 0.39 4.95 -10.91
N PHE A 32 1.51 4.63 -11.56
CA PHE A 32 1.80 5.06 -12.92
C PHE A 32 0.84 4.42 -13.93
N GLY A 33 0.51 3.14 -13.76
CA GLY A 33 -0.50 2.44 -14.56
C GLY A 33 -1.85 3.13 -14.49
N ALA A 34 -2.34 3.41 -13.27
CA ALA A 34 -3.61 4.11 -13.06
C ALA A 34 -3.62 5.51 -13.68
N ILE A 35 -2.52 6.27 -13.55
CA ILE A 35 -2.39 7.62 -14.15
C ILE A 35 -2.41 7.53 -15.67
N ASN A 36 -1.60 6.68 -16.29
CA ASN A 36 -1.52 6.60 -17.76
C ASN A 36 -2.84 6.19 -18.39
N ILE A 37 -3.48 5.14 -17.86
CA ILE A 37 -4.79 4.69 -18.36
C ILE A 37 -5.80 5.83 -18.21
N SER A 38 -5.76 6.57 -17.10
CA SER A 38 -6.64 7.71 -16.89
C SER A 38 -6.41 8.86 -17.86
N VAL A 39 -5.16 9.23 -18.11
CA VAL A 39 -4.81 10.26 -19.09
C VAL A 39 -5.27 9.85 -20.49
N ILE A 40 -4.97 8.61 -20.92
CA ILE A 40 -5.37 8.10 -22.23
C ILE A 40 -6.88 8.16 -22.40
N LEU A 41 -7.63 7.63 -21.43
CA LEU A 41 -9.09 7.60 -21.50
C LEU A 41 -9.70 9.00 -21.46
N VAL A 42 -9.13 9.93 -20.68
CA VAL A 42 -9.58 11.33 -20.66
C VAL A 42 -9.36 12.02 -22.01
N VAL A 43 -8.17 11.86 -22.59
CA VAL A 43 -7.86 12.42 -23.92
C VAL A 43 -8.79 11.83 -24.98
N MET A 44 -9.01 10.51 -24.96
CA MET A 44 -9.93 9.87 -25.89
C MET A 44 -11.38 10.36 -25.72
N THR A 45 -11.83 10.65 -24.50
CA THR A 45 -13.15 11.26 -24.26
C THR A 45 -13.21 12.68 -24.83
N MET A 46 -12.16 13.48 -24.69
CA MET A 46 -12.12 14.86 -25.21
C MET A 46 -12.08 14.92 -26.74
N LEU A 47 -11.47 13.94 -27.39
CA LEU A 47 -11.39 13.85 -28.86
C LEU A 47 -12.63 13.20 -29.50
N ARG A 48 -13.61 12.78 -28.70
CA ARG A 48 -14.81 12.10 -29.20
C ARG A 48 -15.84 13.13 -29.66
N ASP A 49 -15.90 13.34 -30.98
CA ASP A 49 -16.81 14.27 -31.68
C ASP A 49 -18.29 13.83 -31.71
N ASP A 50 -18.93 13.63 -30.56
CA ASP A 50 -20.34 13.24 -30.43
C ASP A 50 -20.69 11.76 -30.63
N ALA A 51 -20.94 11.11 -29.50
CA ALA A 51 -22.14 10.31 -29.26
C ALA A 51 -22.13 10.01 -27.77
N VAL A 52 -22.43 11.00 -26.91
CA VAL A 52 -22.73 10.71 -25.52
C VAL A 52 -23.91 9.75 -25.56
N LEU A 53 -23.68 8.50 -25.19
CA LEU A 53 -24.72 7.53 -24.92
C LEU A 53 -25.55 8.13 -23.79
N LYS A 54 -26.57 8.93 -24.12
CA LYS A 54 -27.61 9.42 -23.21
C LYS A 54 -28.52 8.27 -22.77
N THR A 55 -27.97 7.08 -22.60
CA THR A 55 -28.60 6.00 -21.86
C THR A 55 -28.55 6.37 -20.39
N ASN A 56 -29.56 5.95 -19.62
CA ASN A 56 -29.62 6.09 -18.17
C ASN A 56 -28.45 5.33 -17.52
N LEU A 57 -27.25 5.88 -17.59
CA LEU A 57 -26.02 5.34 -17.03
C LEU A 57 -25.84 5.78 -15.57
N GLU A 58 -26.84 6.42 -14.97
CA GLU A 58 -26.91 6.69 -13.53
C GLU A 58 -26.68 5.45 -12.65
N PRO A 59 -27.22 4.24 -12.98
CA PRO A 59 -26.93 3.03 -12.22
C PRO A 59 -25.43 2.70 -12.21
N LEU A 60 -24.71 2.99 -13.30
CA LEU A 60 -23.27 2.72 -13.39
C LEU A 60 -22.46 3.62 -12.46
N VAL A 61 -22.86 4.89 -12.32
CA VAL A 61 -22.27 5.83 -11.36
C VAL A 61 -22.47 5.34 -9.92
N ILE A 62 -23.67 4.86 -9.59
CA ILE A 62 -23.98 4.30 -8.26
C ILE A 62 -23.08 3.09 -7.97
N VAL A 63 -22.90 2.19 -8.96
CA VAL A 63 -22.01 1.03 -8.83
C VAL A 63 -20.56 1.48 -8.59
N VAL A 64 -20.05 2.46 -9.34
CA VAL A 64 -18.70 3.00 -9.12
C VAL A 64 -18.54 3.56 -7.72
N MET A 65 -19.51 4.33 -7.23
CA MET A 65 -19.48 4.84 -5.87
C MET A 65 -19.47 3.73 -4.82
N ALA A 66 -20.36 2.74 -4.97
CA ALA A 66 -20.46 1.61 -4.05
C ALA A 66 -19.14 0.80 -4.01
N VAL A 67 -18.56 0.51 -5.18
CA VAL A 67 -17.28 -0.19 -5.29
C VAL A 67 -16.13 0.64 -4.70
N ALA A 68 -16.08 1.95 -4.97
CA ALA A 68 -15.05 2.83 -4.42
C ALA A 68 -15.13 2.91 -2.88
N MET A 69 -16.33 3.02 -2.32
CA MET A 69 -16.55 3.02 -0.87
C MET A 69 -16.17 1.68 -0.24
N LEU A 70 -16.64 0.57 -0.82
CA LEU A 70 -16.34 -0.78 -0.32
C LEU A 70 -14.84 -1.06 -0.38
N SER A 71 -14.20 -0.81 -1.52
CA SER A 71 -12.76 -1.05 -1.68
C SER A 71 -11.93 -0.16 -0.77
N THR A 72 -12.34 1.10 -0.55
CA THR A 72 -11.69 1.97 0.44
C THR A 72 -11.79 1.36 1.84
N ALA A 73 -12.98 0.90 2.26
CA ALA A 73 -13.17 0.25 3.56
C ALA A 73 -12.33 -1.03 3.69
N VAL A 74 -12.35 -1.90 2.68
CA VAL A 74 -11.56 -3.14 2.66
C VAL A 74 -10.06 -2.83 2.67
N SER A 75 -9.60 -1.78 1.98
CA SER A 75 -8.20 -1.38 1.95
C SER A 75 -7.67 -0.94 3.33
N VAL A 76 -8.55 -0.53 4.25
CA VAL A 76 -8.20 -0.16 5.62
C VAL A 76 -8.26 -1.38 6.54
N ILE A 77 -9.31 -2.19 6.40
CA ILE A 77 -9.53 -3.37 7.25
C ILE A 77 -8.49 -4.46 6.97
N LEU A 78 -8.25 -4.80 5.70
CA LEU A 78 -7.44 -5.96 5.33
C LEU A 78 -5.98 -5.83 5.79
N PRO A 79 -5.27 -4.70 5.61
CA PRO A 79 -3.94 -4.53 6.17
C PRO A 79 -3.91 -4.60 7.69
N SER A 80 -4.96 -4.14 8.37
CA SER A 80 -5.06 -4.23 9.83
C SER A 80 -5.15 -5.69 10.31
N MET A 81 -5.91 -6.53 9.59
CA MET A 81 -6.03 -7.96 9.90
C MET A 81 -4.72 -8.71 9.62
N LEU A 82 -4.06 -8.41 8.51
CA LEU A 82 -2.78 -9.02 8.16
C LEU A 82 -1.67 -8.63 9.16
N ARG A 83 -1.69 -7.38 9.66
CA ARG A 83 -0.78 -6.92 10.72
C ARG A 83 -1.01 -7.65 12.04
N ARG A 84 -2.27 -7.80 12.47
CA ARG A 84 -2.61 -8.58 13.68
C ARG A 84 -2.17 -10.03 13.57
N SER A 85 -2.32 -10.63 12.38
CA SER A 85 -1.79 -11.97 12.14
C SER A 85 -0.26 -11.99 12.30
N ALA A 86 0.47 -11.03 11.73
CA ALA A 86 1.93 -10.95 11.91
C ALA A 86 2.35 -10.86 13.40
N GLU A 87 1.65 -10.07 14.21
CA GLU A 87 1.89 -9.94 15.66
C GLU A 87 1.71 -11.27 16.41
N GLN A 88 0.66 -12.04 16.08
CA GLN A 88 0.43 -13.35 16.71
C GLN A 88 1.52 -14.36 16.39
N HIS A 89 2.13 -14.29 15.20
CA HIS A 89 3.24 -15.17 14.85
C HIS A 89 4.57 -14.70 15.46
N ALA A 90 4.80 -13.39 15.53
CA ALA A 90 5.98 -12.81 16.18
C ALA A 90 6.07 -13.18 17.66
N SER A 91 4.94 -13.07 18.38
CA SER A 91 4.88 -13.45 19.80
C SER A 91 5.12 -14.94 20.04
N ARG A 92 4.65 -15.83 19.14
CA ARG A 92 4.96 -17.27 19.20
C ARG A 92 6.43 -17.55 18.93
N ALA A 93 7.01 -16.92 17.90
CA ALA A 93 8.43 -17.11 17.58
C ALA A 93 9.34 -16.61 18.69
N ARG A 94 8.96 -15.53 19.38
CA ARG A 94 9.72 -15.02 20.52
C ARG A 94 9.72 -15.98 21.70
N LYS A 95 8.56 -16.55 22.07
CA LYS A 95 8.49 -17.56 23.16
C LYS A 95 9.47 -18.72 22.91
N LEU A 96 9.52 -19.21 21.67
CA LEU A 96 10.47 -20.26 21.27
C LEU A 96 11.95 -19.80 21.35
N ARG A 97 12.24 -18.51 21.18
CA ARG A 97 13.59 -17.95 21.27
C ARG A 97 14.03 -17.68 22.71
N ASP A 98 13.12 -17.21 23.56
CA ASP A 98 13.38 -17.01 24.99
C ASP A 98 13.67 -18.36 25.67
N ASP A 99 12.99 -19.43 25.25
CA ASP A 99 13.29 -20.81 25.66
C ASP A 99 14.71 -21.27 25.23
N ALA A 100 15.30 -20.63 24.21
CA ALA A 100 16.60 -20.97 23.62
C ALA A 100 17.78 -20.12 24.14
N ASN A 101 17.59 -19.25 25.14
CA ASN A 101 18.67 -18.54 25.86
C ASN A 101 19.62 -17.67 24.99
N HIS A 102 19.11 -16.97 23.96
CA HIS A 102 19.92 -16.06 23.12
C HIS A 102 19.74 -14.56 23.48
N PRO A 103 20.67 -13.90 24.23
CA PRO A 103 20.36 -12.66 24.96
C PRO A 103 20.51 -11.31 24.24
N THR A 104 20.91 -11.22 22.96
CA THR A 104 21.17 -9.91 22.34
C THR A 104 20.74 -9.81 20.88
N ILE A 105 19.90 -8.81 20.59
CA ILE A 105 19.52 -8.40 19.23
C ILE A 105 20.61 -7.46 18.73
N ASP A 106 21.49 -7.96 17.85
CA ASP A 106 22.44 -7.13 17.12
C ASP A 106 21.70 -6.44 15.95
N PRO A 107 21.62 -5.09 15.91
CA PRO A 107 20.95 -4.36 14.84
C PRO A 107 21.55 -4.57 13.45
N MET A 108 22.79 -5.06 13.38
CA MET A 108 23.51 -5.36 12.13
C MET A 108 23.46 -6.84 11.77
N ALA A 109 22.91 -7.70 12.64
CA ALA A 109 22.75 -9.10 12.31
C ALA A 109 21.73 -9.28 11.16
N PRO A 110 21.92 -10.28 10.29
CA PRO A 110 20.91 -10.65 9.32
C PRO A 110 19.57 -10.88 10.02
N LEU A 111 18.47 -10.42 9.40
CA LEU A 111 17.12 -10.57 9.95
C LEU A 111 16.92 -12.02 10.38
N THR A 112 16.48 -12.20 11.62
CA THR A 112 16.08 -13.53 12.08
C THR A 112 14.89 -14.02 11.26
N GLU A 113 14.75 -15.34 11.08
CA GLU A 113 13.61 -15.94 10.36
C GLU A 113 12.24 -15.29 10.70
N PRO A 114 11.88 -15.03 11.98
CA PRO A 114 10.63 -14.38 12.30
C PRO A 114 10.52 -12.93 11.80
N GLU A 115 11.61 -12.15 11.85
CA GLU A 115 11.60 -10.76 11.37
C GLU A 115 11.47 -10.71 9.84
N ALA A 116 12.15 -11.62 9.12
CA ALA A 116 12.04 -11.75 7.68
C ALA A 116 10.59 -12.12 7.25
N LEU A 117 9.96 -13.04 7.99
CA LEU A 117 8.56 -13.41 7.75
C LEU A 117 7.59 -12.25 8.02
N MET A 118 7.84 -11.45 9.07
CA MET A 118 7.05 -10.25 9.37
C MET A 118 7.15 -9.22 8.25
N LEU A 119 8.35 -8.99 7.74
CA LEU A 119 8.60 -8.07 6.63
C LEU A 119 7.90 -8.53 5.35
N ALA A 120 7.97 -9.83 5.03
CA ALA A 120 7.27 -10.41 3.88
C ALA A 120 5.74 -10.23 3.98
N ARG A 121 5.16 -10.44 5.18
CA ARG A 121 3.72 -10.22 5.40
C ARG A 121 3.32 -8.76 5.28
N TYR A 122 4.16 -7.86 5.80
CA TYR A 122 3.96 -6.42 5.63
C TYR A 122 3.99 -6.03 4.15
N GLN A 123 4.95 -6.57 3.38
CA GLN A 123 5.05 -6.38 1.94
C GLN A 123 3.76 -6.82 1.23
N THR A 124 3.28 -8.03 1.50
CA THR A 124 2.03 -8.53 0.90
C THR A 124 0.83 -7.65 1.27
N ALA A 125 0.68 -7.29 2.55
CA ALA A 125 -0.41 -6.43 3.00
C ALA A 125 -0.40 -5.06 2.32
N HIS A 126 0.81 -4.52 2.10
CA HIS A 126 1.00 -3.25 1.42
C HIS A 126 0.60 -3.32 -0.06
N ILE A 127 1.08 -4.34 -0.78
CA ILE A 127 0.78 -4.55 -2.21
C ILE A 127 -0.71 -4.78 -2.41
N VAL A 128 -1.34 -5.64 -1.61
CA VAL A 128 -2.78 -5.91 -1.69
C VAL A 128 -3.59 -4.64 -1.39
N GLY A 129 -3.18 -3.87 -0.38
CA GLY A 129 -3.81 -2.59 -0.06
C GLY A 129 -3.73 -1.57 -1.20
N ALA A 130 -2.62 -1.53 -1.94
CA ALA A 130 -2.45 -0.66 -3.10
C ALA A 130 -3.34 -1.12 -4.27
N ALA A 131 -3.33 -2.42 -4.61
CA ALA A 131 -4.14 -2.99 -5.68
C ALA A 131 -5.65 -2.80 -5.45
N LEU A 132 -6.10 -2.88 -4.20
CA LEU A 132 -7.50 -2.63 -3.83
C LEU A 132 -7.96 -1.18 -4.11
N LEU A 133 -7.05 -0.20 -4.07
CA LEU A 133 -7.36 1.19 -4.39
C LEU A 133 -7.24 1.48 -5.89
N GLU A 134 -6.32 0.81 -6.57
CA GLU A 134 -6.15 0.90 -8.02
C GLU A 134 -7.39 0.45 -8.80
N GLY A 135 -7.99 -0.68 -8.40
CA GLY A 135 -9.17 -1.25 -9.09
C GLY A 135 -10.33 -0.26 -9.26
N PRO A 136 -10.84 0.36 -8.17
CA PRO A 136 -11.88 1.38 -8.25
C PRO A 136 -11.44 2.65 -8.98
N ALA A 137 -10.17 3.04 -8.91
CA ALA A 137 -9.65 4.16 -9.68
C ALA A 137 -9.80 3.89 -11.18
N MET A 138 -9.31 2.74 -11.64
CA MET A 138 -9.45 2.32 -13.04
C MET A 138 -10.91 2.16 -13.46
N LEU A 139 -11.75 1.56 -12.61
CA LEU A 139 -13.18 1.41 -12.89
C LEU A 139 -13.85 2.78 -13.05
N ALA A 140 -13.58 3.73 -12.15
CA ALA A 140 -14.13 5.08 -12.22
C ALA A 140 -13.69 5.80 -13.50
N THR A 141 -12.44 5.65 -13.91
CA THR A 141 -11.93 6.18 -15.17
C THR A 141 -12.63 5.56 -16.39
N VAL A 142 -12.81 4.25 -16.41
CA VAL A 142 -13.53 3.56 -17.51
C VAL A 142 -14.97 4.03 -17.59
N VAL A 143 -15.66 4.17 -16.45
CA VAL A 143 -17.03 4.67 -16.43
C VAL A 143 -17.09 6.14 -16.85
N PHE A 144 -16.12 6.97 -16.45
CA PHE A 144 -16.00 8.33 -16.98
C PHE A 144 -15.86 8.32 -18.49
N PHE A 145 -15.00 7.45 -19.05
CA PHE A 145 -14.84 7.33 -20.49
C PHE A 145 -16.14 6.97 -21.23
N LEU A 146 -16.93 6.06 -20.65
CA LEU A 146 -18.21 5.62 -21.23
C LEU A 146 -19.32 6.67 -21.11
N THR A 147 -19.41 7.36 -19.97
CA THR A 147 -20.54 8.21 -19.60
C THR A 147 -20.27 9.71 -19.78
N SER A 148 -19.00 10.10 -19.90
CA SER A 148 -18.52 11.49 -19.78
C SER A 148 -18.96 12.18 -18.48
N ASN A 149 -19.28 11.42 -17.42
CA ASN A 149 -19.74 11.97 -16.15
C ASN A 149 -18.57 12.44 -15.27
N ALA A 150 -18.47 13.75 -15.05
CA ALA A 150 -17.40 14.38 -14.26
C ALA A 150 -17.29 13.85 -12.81
N ILE A 151 -18.37 13.33 -12.22
CA ILE A 151 -18.33 12.72 -10.87
C ILE A 151 -17.41 11.50 -10.87
N CYS A 152 -17.48 10.65 -11.91
CA CYS A 152 -16.61 9.48 -12.03
C CYS A 152 -15.14 9.87 -12.19
N LEU A 153 -14.86 10.96 -12.91
CA LEU A 153 -13.50 11.51 -12.98
C LEU A 153 -13.01 12.00 -11.61
N GLY A 154 -13.87 12.69 -10.86
CA GLY A 154 -13.57 13.12 -9.48
C GLY A 154 -13.23 11.94 -8.57
N ILE A 155 -13.99 10.84 -8.65
CA ILE A 155 -13.71 9.61 -7.90
C ILE A 155 -12.37 9.00 -8.35
N ALA A 156 -12.11 8.91 -9.65
CA ALA A 156 -10.85 8.37 -10.17
C ALA A 156 -9.64 9.15 -9.62
N VAL A 157 -9.67 10.49 -9.71
CA VAL A 157 -8.61 11.37 -9.19
C VAL A 157 -8.44 11.18 -7.69
N PHE A 158 -9.54 11.15 -6.92
CA PHE A 158 -9.49 10.93 -5.48
C PHE A 158 -8.85 9.58 -5.13
N MET A 159 -9.22 8.50 -5.81
CA MET A 159 -8.65 7.16 -5.58
C MET A 159 -7.17 7.09 -5.97
N ILE A 160 -6.75 7.76 -7.04
CA ILE A 160 -5.33 7.88 -7.43
C ILE A 160 -4.54 8.64 -6.35
N LEU A 161 -5.09 9.71 -5.78
CA LEU A 161 -4.44 10.43 -4.68
C LEU A 161 -4.32 9.54 -3.44
N LEU A 162 -5.36 8.79 -3.08
CA LEU A 162 -5.29 7.81 -1.99
C LEU A 162 -4.21 6.74 -2.26
N LEU A 163 -4.10 6.24 -3.48
CA LEU A 163 -3.05 5.32 -3.89
C LEU A 163 -1.65 5.96 -3.76
N ALA A 164 -1.49 7.24 -4.10
CA ALA A 164 -0.23 7.96 -3.91
C ALA A 164 0.18 8.08 -2.44
N THR A 165 -0.78 8.26 -1.51
CA THR A 165 -0.47 8.28 -0.06
C THR A 165 0.05 6.94 0.46
N ARG A 166 -0.25 5.84 -0.26
CA ARG A 166 0.18 4.49 0.07
C ARG A 166 1.59 4.16 -0.37
N VAL A 167 2.32 5.05 -1.05
CA VAL A 167 3.72 4.75 -1.40
C VAL A 167 4.55 4.44 -0.14
N ALA A 168 5.25 3.31 -0.17
CA ALA A 168 6.09 2.86 0.92
C ALA A 168 7.28 3.80 1.09
N THR A 169 7.60 4.16 2.33
CA THR A 169 8.83 4.89 2.66
C THR A 169 9.60 4.11 3.71
N GLN A 170 10.93 4.17 3.67
CA GLN A 170 11.78 3.49 4.64
C GLN A 170 11.37 3.84 6.08
N GLY A 171 11.09 5.12 6.35
CA GLY A 171 10.62 5.58 7.66
C GLY A 171 9.33 4.91 8.12
N LYS A 172 8.33 4.72 7.23
CA LYS A 172 7.08 4.03 7.59
C LYS A 172 7.33 2.57 7.98
N VAL A 173 8.20 1.87 7.25
CA VAL A 173 8.50 0.45 7.51
C VAL A 173 9.31 0.28 8.79
N VAL A 174 10.33 1.11 9.01
CA VAL A 174 11.14 1.09 10.24
C VAL A 174 10.29 1.42 11.45
N THR A 175 9.50 2.50 11.40
CA THR A 175 8.60 2.89 12.50
C THR A 175 7.62 1.78 12.84
N TRP A 176 7.06 1.12 11.81
CA TRP A 176 6.16 -0.01 12.01
C TRP A 176 6.89 -1.19 12.68
N MET A 177 8.08 -1.58 12.20
CA MET A 177 8.86 -2.66 12.81
C MET A 177 9.20 -2.36 14.28
N GLU A 178 9.68 -1.16 14.58
CA GLU A 178 9.98 -0.74 15.95
C GLU A 178 8.75 -0.74 16.86
N GLN A 179 7.59 -0.31 16.34
CA GLN A 179 6.33 -0.38 17.08
C GLN A 179 5.95 -1.83 17.36
N THR A 180 6.03 -2.72 16.35
CA THR A 180 5.67 -4.12 16.54
C THR A 180 6.62 -4.84 17.49
N ILE A 181 7.92 -4.58 17.44
CA ILE A 181 8.91 -5.14 18.38
C ILE A 181 8.62 -4.65 19.80
N ARG A 182 8.30 -3.36 19.98
CA ARG A 182 7.95 -2.80 21.29
C ARG A 182 6.67 -3.38 21.89
N HIS A 183 5.63 -3.62 21.08
CA HIS A 183 4.39 -4.21 21.58
C HIS A 183 4.50 -5.71 21.84
N ALA A 184 5.50 -6.36 21.25
CA ALA A 184 5.81 -7.76 21.50
C ALA A 184 6.72 -7.97 22.73
N ALA A 185 7.22 -6.90 23.37
CA ALA A 185 8.07 -6.91 24.56
C ALA A 185 7.27 -6.60 25.82
#